data_AF-A0A918LGX0-F1
#
_entry.id   AF-A0A918LGX0-F1
#
_cell.length_a   1.000
_cell.length_b   1.000
_cell.length_c   1.000
_cell.angle_alpha   90.00
_cell.angle_beta   90.00
_cell.angle_gamma   90.00
#
_symmetry.space_group_name_H-M   'P 1'
#
loop_
_entity.id
_entity.type
_entity.pdbx_description
1 polymer ?
#
loop_
_entity_poly.entity_id
_entity_poly.type
_entity_poly.pdbx_seq_one_letter_code
_entity_poly.pdbx_strand_id
1 'polypeptide(L)'
;MEAWRTNLAQAVLAKFYRVHQSTISRTVRLVTAVLAVELARLDPPVTVVPDTALIIDGTLIPTGNRRDVTGTRSGHRRRHGMTVHVAADLHGRVLAVSDHEPAALQDITAFRAWRLAEQLDRPQTLADKAYQGSRMTTPHKKPRTPTSPTPTCASSTDNCPRSAQPSNAASDTSRTGRSWPPATAAASPNSPHSSNSSSDSNAYEPPGRTIYA
;
A
#
# COMPACT_ATOMS: atom_id res chain seq x y z
N MET A 1 10.67 25.99 16.05
CA MET A 1 9.88 24.74 16.21
C MET A 1 9.81 23.92 14.89
N GLU A 2 10.81 23.97 14.00
CA GLU A 2 10.76 23.25 12.71
C GLU A 2 11.24 21.79 12.76
N ALA A 3 11.91 21.36 13.84
CA ALA A 3 12.58 20.06 13.91
C ALA A 3 11.62 18.83 13.87
N TRP A 4 10.33 19.02 14.15
CA TRP A 4 9.34 17.93 14.17
C TRP A 4 8.79 17.57 12.78
N ARG A 5 9.04 18.41 11.77
CA ARG A 5 8.56 18.17 10.40
C ARG A 5 9.41 17.17 9.63
N THR A 6 10.64 16.91 10.07
CA THR A 6 11.57 16.03 9.37
C THR A 6 11.57 14.64 9.99
N ASN A 7 11.19 13.63 9.22
CA ASN A 7 11.29 12.22 9.60
C ASN A 7 12.75 11.76 9.60
N LEU A 8 13.53 12.22 10.57
CA LEU A 8 14.93 11.83 10.74
C LEU A 8 15.04 10.46 11.41
N ALA A 9 15.95 9.64 10.90
CA ALA A 9 16.27 8.37 11.56
C ALA A 9 16.78 8.62 12.99
N GLN A 10 16.38 7.77 13.94
CA GLN A 10 16.79 7.91 15.36
C GLN A 10 18.31 7.92 15.54
N ALA A 11 19.06 7.23 14.68
CA ALA A 11 20.53 7.25 14.67
C ALA A 11 21.10 8.64 14.32
N VAL A 12 20.45 9.38 13.42
CA VAL A 12 20.85 10.76 13.07
C VAL A 12 20.60 11.69 14.26
N LEU A 13 19.43 11.57 14.89
CA LEU A 13 19.11 12.32 16.12
C LEU A 13 20.11 12.00 17.23
N ALA A 14 20.45 10.73 17.43
CA ALA A 14 21.41 10.30 18.43
C ALA A 14 22.79 10.95 18.21
N LYS A 15 23.25 11.00 16.95
CA LYS A 15 24.50 11.67 16.57
C LYS A 15 24.44 13.19 16.85
N PHE A 16 23.34 13.84 16.50
CA PHE A 16 23.15 15.28 16.71
C PHE A 16 23.17 15.64 18.21
N TYR A 17 22.45 14.89 19.03
CA TYR A 17 22.36 15.11 20.48
C TYR A 17 23.50 14.46 21.29
N ARG A 18 24.44 13.77 20.63
CA ARG A 18 25.58 13.09 21.28
C ARG A 18 25.15 12.10 22.37
N VAL A 19 24.07 11.36 22.12
CA VAL A 19 23.56 10.31 23.02
C VAL A 19 23.50 8.97 22.29
N HIS A 20 23.33 7.88 23.02
CA HIS A 20 23.04 6.58 22.40
C HIS A 20 21.66 6.58 21.73
N GLN A 21 21.53 5.85 20.62
CA GLN A 21 20.26 5.69 19.92
C GLN A 21 19.18 5.06 20.81
N SER A 22 19.56 4.24 21.79
CA SER A 22 18.62 3.70 22.79
C SER A 22 18.00 4.78 23.68
N THR A 23 18.71 5.87 23.98
CA THR A 23 18.17 7.02 24.70
C THR A 23 17.11 7.73 23.85
N ILE A 24 17.40 8.02 22.58
CA ILE A 24 16.39 8.58 21.65
C ILE A 24 15.17 7.67 21.54
N SER A 25 15.36 6.36 21.41
CA SER A 25 14.28 5.38 21.31
C SER A 25 13.36 5.42 22.54
N ARG A 26 13.93 5.49 23.76
CA ARG A 26 13.15 5.62 25.00
C ARG A 26 12.40 6.95 25.05
N THR A 27 13.05 8.06 24.69
CA THR A 27 12.41 9.39 24.64
C THR A 27 11.25 9.41 23.66
N VAL A 28 11.40 8.86 22.46
CA VAL A 28 10.32 8.76 21.47
C VAL A 28 9.15 7.97 22.04
N ARG A 29 9.39 6.79 22.65
CA ARG A 29 8.32 6.00 23.28
C ARG A 29 7.57 6.78 24.37
N LEU A 30 8.29 7.50 25.23
CA LEU A 30 7.70 8.31 26.29
C LEU A 30 6.83 9.43 25.71
N VAL A 31 7.36 10.19 24.75
CA VAL A 31 6.62 11.30 24.13
C VAL A 31 5.40 10.76 23.36
N THR A 32 5.54 9.66 22.61
CA THR A 32 4.43 9.02 21.91
C THR A 32 3.34 8.57 22.87
N ALA A 33 3.69 8.01 24.04
CA ALA A 33 2.71 7.62 25.04
C ALA A 33 1.95 8.82 25.61
N VAL A 34 2.64 9.92 25.92
CA VAL A 34 2.01 11.16 26.37
C VAL A 34 1.08 11.73 25.29
N LEU A 35 1.54 11.78 24.04
CA LEU A 35 0.73 12.25 22.92
C LEU A 35 -0.52 11.38 22.71
N ALA A 36 -0.41 10.06 22.89
CA ALA A 36 -1.57 9.17 22.77
C ALA A 36 -2.66 9.51 23.81
N VAL A 37 -2.26 9.78 25.06
CA VAL A 37 -3.19 10.17 26.13
C VAL A 37 -3.83 11.53 25.85
N GLU A 38 -3.05 12.52 25.40
CA GLU A 38 -3.58 13.85 25.09
C GLU A 38 -4.49 13.84 23.84
N LEU A 39 -4.13 13.08 22.81
CA LEU A 39 -4.94 12.95 21.61
C LEU A 39 -6.26 12.21 21.86
N ALA A 40 -6.27 11.22 22.75
CA ALA A 40 -7.51 10.55 23.16
C ALA A 40 -8.51 11.51 23.84
N ARG A 41 -8.02 12.56 24.52
CA ARG A 41 -8.86 13.62 25.11
C ARG A 41 -9.37 14.62 24.09
N LEU A 42 -8.66 14.76 22.98
CA LEU A 42 -8.96 15.71 21.93
C LEU A 42 -9.89 15.15 20.86
N ASP A 43 -10.18 13.85 20.85
CA ASP A 43 -11.03 13.18 19.86
C ASP A 43 -12.42 13.84 19.81
N PRO A 44 -12.66 14.80 18.89
CA PRO A 44 -13.95 15.41 18.78
C PRO A 44 -14.81 14.38 18.06
N PRO A 45 -15.92 13.91 18.64
CA PRO A 45 -16.79 13.00 17.93
C PRO A 45 -17.32 13.75 16.71
N VAL A 46 -16.87 13.33 15.52
CA VAL A 46 -17.41 13.82 14.25
C VAL A 46 -18.83 13.31 14.17
N THR A 47 -19.73 14.05 14.80
CA THR A 47 -21.14 13.71 14.91
C THR A 47 -21.90 14.19 13.69
N VAL A 48 -21.38 15.19 12.99
CA VAL A 48 -21.99 15.75 11.79
C VAL A 48 -20.93 16.00 10.72
N VAL A 49 -20.97 15.19 9.67
CA VAL A 49 -20.28 15.47 8.41
C VAL A 49 -21.00 16.66 7.76
N PRO A 50 -20.32 17.79 7.46
CA PRO A 50 -20.97 18.95 6.87
C PRO A 50 -21.45 18.65 5.44
N ASP A 51 -22.57 19.25 5.03
CA ASP A 51 -23.08 19.18 3.66
C ASP A 51 -22.28 20.11 2.71
N THR A 52 -20.97 19.91 2.67
CA THR A 52 -20.03 20.61 1.78
C THR A 52 -19.22 19.60 0.98
N ALA A 53 -18.49 20.05 -0.03
CA ALA A 53 -17.59 19.16 -0.76
C ALA A 53 -16.43 18.73 0.13
N LEU A 54 -16.14 17.42 0.13
CA LEU A 54 -15.09 16.80 0.94
C LEU A 54 -14.11 16.06 0.06
N ILE A 55 -12.92 15.80 0.59
CA ILE A 55 -11.90 14.95 -0.01
C ILE A 55 -11.65 13.78 0.93
N ILE A 56 -11.63 12.56 0.38
CA ILE A 56 -11.20 11.36 1.09
C ILE A 56 -9.96 10.79 0.45
N ASP A 57 -8.97 10.48 1.30
CA ASP A 57 -7.76 9.80 0.89
C ASP A 57 -7.36 8.70 1.89
N GLY A 58 -6.71 7.68 1.35
CA GLY A 58 -6.20 6.52 2.08
C GLY A 58 -4.69 6.61 2.25
N THR A 59 -4.23 6.67 3.49
CA THR A 59 -2.81 6.79 3.82
C THR A 59 -2.28 5.50 4.42
N LEU A 60 -1.29 4.90 3.73
CA LEU A 60 -0.48 3.83 4.28
C LEU A 60 0.47 4.36 5.36
N ILE A 61 0.30 3.87 6.58
CA ILE A 61 1.23 4.01 7.70
C ILE A 61 2.14 2.79 7.72
N PRO A 62 3.45 2.94 7.42
CA PRO A 62 4.38 1.82 7.47
C PRO A 62 4.60 1.38 8.92
N THR A 63 4.16 0.17 9.26
CA THR A 63 4.34 -0.45 10.59
C THR A 63 5.36 -1.60 10.56
N GLY A 64 5.84 -1.97 9.37
CA GLY A 64 6.67 -3.16 9.18
C GLY A 64 5.86 -4.45 9.27
N ASN A 65 6.54 -5.60 9.15
CA ASN A 65 5.86 -6.89 9.27
C ASN A 65 5.60 -7.20 10.75
N ARG A 66 4.38 -6.89 11.20
CA ARG A 66 3.90 -7.22 12.54
C ARG A 66 3.46 -8.68 12.59
N ARG A 67 3.98 -9.45 13.54
CA ARG A 67 3.67 -10.89 13.69
C ARG A 67 2.24 -11.15 14.14
N ASP A 68 1.64 -10.19 14.82
CA ASP A 68 0.32 -10.25 15.43
C ASP A 68 -0.81 -9.77 14.51
N VAL A 69 -0.48 -9.25 13.33
CA VAL A 69 -1.48 -8.71 12.38
C VAL A 69 -1.26 -9.33 11.00
N THR A 70 -2.26 -10.06 10.51
CA THR A 70 -2.26 -10.63 9.16
C THR A 70 -2.69 -9.57 8.14
N GLY A 71 -2.39 -9.79 6.85
CA GLY A 71 -2.84 -8.88 5.79
C GLY A 71 -2.20 -7.48 5.80
N THR A 72 -1.02 -7.32 6.40
CA THR A 72 -0.36 -6.00 6.48
C THR A 72 0.36 -5.59 5.20
N ARG A 73 0.62 -6.50 4.26
CA ARG A 73 1.38 -6.19 3.04
C ARG A 73 0.48 -5.63 1.96
N SER A 74 0.60 -4.33 1.69
CA SER A 74 -0.07 -3.71 0.56
C SER A 74 0.45 -4.26 -0.77
N GLY A 75 -0.44 -4.76 -1.61
CA GLY A 75 -0.10 -5.21 -2.97
C GLY A 75 0.38 -4.05 -3.86
N HIS A 76 -0.35 -2.93 -3.84
CA HIS A 76 -0.04 -1.75 -4.64
C HIS A 76 1.27 -1.08 -4.20
N ARG A 77 1.42 -0.81 -2.90
CA ARG A 77 2.58 -0.09 -2.36
C ARG A 77 3.76 -1.01 -2.04
N ARG A 78 3.59 -2.34 -2.14
CA ARG A 78 4.61 -3.39 -1.86
C ARG A 78 5.30 -3.25 -0.50
N ARG A 79 4.60 -2.71 0.50
CA ARG A 79 5.10 -2.40 1.84
C ARG A 79 4.14 -2.92 2.90
N HIS A 80 4.69 -3.30 4.06
CA HIS A 80 3.90 -3.68 5.23
C HIS A 80 3.45 -2.44 6.00
N GLY A 81 2.18 -2.40 6.40
CA GLY A 81 1.60 -1.28 7.10
C GLY A 81 0.14 -1.48 7.49
N MET A 82 -0.41 -0.40 8.05
CA MET A 82 -1.85 -0.21 8.23
C MET A 82 -2.28 0.96 7.35
N THR A 83 -3.52 0.99 6.90
CA THR A 83 -4.13 2.12 6.21
C THR A 83 -5.08 2.86 7.13
N VAL A 84 -5.11 4.18 7.04
CA VAL A 84 -6.11 5.04 7.66
C VAL A 84 -6.73 5.92 6.58
N HIS A 85 -8.02 6.20 6.71
CA HIS A 85 -8.73 7.12 5.83
C HIS A 85 -8.89 8.46 6.50
N VAL A 86 -8.68 9.52 5.75
CA VAL A 86 -8.85 10.89 6.23
C VAL A 86 -9.89 11.56 5.35
N ALA A 87 -10.90 12.16 5.99
CA ALA A 87 -11.84 13.06 5.34
C ALA A 87 -11.45 14.50 5.69
N ALA A 88 -11.31 15.35 4.68
CA ALA A 88 -10.98 16.75 4.82
C ALA A 88 -11.89 17.63 3.96
N ASP A 89 -12.01 18.91 4.32
CA ASP A 89 -12.67 19.88 3.44
C ASP A 89 -11.73 20.34 2.31
N LEU A 90 -12.25 21.15 1.39
CA LEU A 90 -11.46 21.71 0.27
C LEU A 90 -10.39 22.72 0.71
N HIS A 91 -10.39 23.16 1.98
CA HIS A 91 -9.36 24.02 2.55
C HIS A 91 -8.25 23.22 3.25
N GLY A 92 -8.33 21.88 3.24
CA GLY A 92 -7.36 20.99 3.87
C GLY A 92 -7.55 20.83 5.39
N ARG A 93 -8.69 21.26 5.95
CA ARG A 93 -9.02 20.99 7.35
C ARG A 93 -9.48 19.54 7.48
N VAL A 94 -8.77 18.76 8.30
CA VAL A 94 -9.15 17.38 8.61
C VAL A 94 -10.43 17.41 9.44
N LEU A 95 -11.46 16.72 8.95
CA LEU A 95 -12.75 16.59 9.61
C LEU A 95 -12.88 15.27 10.33
N ALA A 96 -12.38 14.17 9.76
CA ALA A 96 -12.47 12.85 10.36
C ALA A 96 -11.31 11.96 9.94
N VAL A 97 -10.96 11.01 10.82
CA VAL A 97 -9.99 9.95 10.55
C VAL A 97 -10.63 8.61 10.90
N SER A 98 -10.44 7.60 10.06
CA SER A 98 -10.95 6.25 10.32
C SER A 98 -10.11 5.52 11.35
N ASP A 99 -10.69 4.44 11.90
CA ASP A 99 -9.91 3.37 12.50
C ASP A 99 -8.91 2.82 11.47
N HIS A 100 -7.82 2.24 11.97
CA HIS A 100 -6.74 1.73 11.13
C HIS A 100 -7.07 0.31 10.66
N GLU A 101 -6.85 0.05 9.38
CA GLU A 101 -7.16 -1.22 8.72
C GLU A 101 -5.89 -1.87 8.15
N PRO A 102 -5.81 -3.21 8.03
CA PRO A 102 -4.70 -3.87 7.35
C PRO A 102 -4.48 -3.35 5.93
N ALA A 103 -3.24 -3.00 5.58
CA ALA A 103 -2.95 -2.35 4.29
C ALA A 103 -3.07 -3.24 3.05
N ALA A 104 -3.33 -4.56 3.20
CA ALA A 104 -3.68 -5.42 2.07
C ALA A 104 -5.13 -5.25 1.63
N LEU A 105 -6.00 -4.67 2.47
CA LEU A 105 -7.37 -4.35 2.09
C LEU A 105 -7.39 -3.33 0.96
N GLN A 106 -8.37 -3.48 0.06
CA GLN A 106 -8.64 -2.46 -0.94
C GLN A 106 -9.26 -1.25 -0.25
N ASP A 107 -8.89 -0.03 -0.69
CA ASP A 107 -9.33 1.21 -0.05
C ASP A 107 -10.87 1.32 0.00
N ILE A 108 -11.59 0.85 -1.04
CA ILE A 108 -13.07 0.80 -1.00
C ILE A 108 -13.63 -0.13 0.08
N THR A 109 -12.99 -1.28 0.33
CA THR A 109 -13.42 -2.23 1.35
C THR A 109 -13.18 -1.66 2.74
N ALA A 110 -11.99 -1.11 2.95
CA ALA A 110 -11.63 -0.50 4.22
C ALA A 110 -12.44 0.79 4.49
N PHE A 111 -12.79 1.56 3.45
CA PHE A 111 -13.72 2.68 3.54
C PHE A 111 -15.11 2.24 4.00
N ARG A 112 -15.66 1.15 3.44
CA ARG A 112 -17.00 0.66 3.83
C ARG A 112 -17.07 0.17 5.28
N ALA A 113 -15.95 -0.22 5.87
CA ALA A 113 -15.86 -0.56 7.29
C ALA A 113 -15.87 0.68 8.20
N TRP A 114 -15.57 1.86 7.66
CA TRP A 114 -15.57 3.10 8.41
C TRP A 114 -16.99 3.50 8.81
N ARG A 115 -17.19 3.79 10.09
CA ARG A 115 -18.51 4.18 10.66
C ARG A 115 -19.16 5.39 9.98
N LEU A 116 -18.38 6.26 9.34
CA LEU A 116 -18.87 7.43 8.63
C LEU A 116 -19.12 7.17 7.13
N ALA A 117 -18.94 5.94 6.65
CA ALA A 117 -19.05 5.60 5.23
C ALA A 117 -20.39 6.05 4.64
N GLU A 118 -21.51 5.82 5.32
CA GLU A 118 -22.84 6.21 4.82
C GLU A 118 -23.00 7.73 4.62
N GLN A 119 -22.40 8.53 5.52
CA GLN A 119 -22.46 10.00 5.45
C GLN A 119 -21.48 10.57 4.42
N LEU A 120 -20.36 9.87 4.21
CA LEU A 120 -19.29 10.27 3.31
C LEU A 120 -19.49 9.77 1.87
N ASP A 121 -20.27 8.70 1.69
CA ASP A 121 -20.55 8.07 0.40
C ASP A 121 -21.62 8.84 -0.40
N ARG A 122 -21.24 10.02 -0.86
CA ARG A 122 -22.10 10.95 -1.60
C ARG A 122 -21.36 11.62 -2.76
N PRO A 123 -22.08 12.07 -3.81
CA PRO A 123 -21.46 12.63 -5.01
C PRO A 123 -20.59 13.86 -4.78
N GLN A 124 -20.86 14.67 -3.73
CA GLN A 124 -20.03 15.86 -3.45
C GLN A 124 -18.71 15.51 -2.75
N THR A 125 -18.50 14.25 -2.36
CA THR A 125 -17.21 13.77 -1.85
C THR A 125 -16.33 13.37 -3.03
N LEU A 126 -15.12 13.91 -3.05
CA LEU A 126 -14.06 13.59 -4.00
C LEU A 126 -13.18 12.50 -3.40
N ALA A 127 -12.89 11.46 -4.17
CA ALA A 127 -12.02 10.38 -3.74
C ALA A 127 -11.14 9.90 -4.90
N ASP A 128 -10.05 9.22 -4.57
CA ASP A 128 -9.18 8.65 -5.59
C ASP A 128 -9.83 7.47 -6.34
N LYS A 129 -9.10 6.90 -7.29
CA LYS A 129 -9.57 5.78 -8.10
C LYS A 129 -9.74 4.46 -7.34
N ALA A 130 -9.07 4.29 -6.20
CA ALA A 130 -9.19 3.09 -5.38
C ALA A 130 -10.55 2.99 -4.67
N TYR A 131 -11.31 4.10 -4.59
CA TYR A 131 -12.68 4.14 -4.09
C TYR A 131 -13.75 3.89 -5.15
N GLN A 132 -13.40 3.41 -6.35
CA GLN A 132 -14.41 3.05 -7.34
C GLN A 132 -15.35 1.96 -6.82
N GLY A 133 -16.65 2.13 -7.08
CA GLY A 133 -17.71 1.34 -6.45
C GLY A 133 -18.35 1.99 -5.22
N SER A 134 -17.93 3.23 -4.91
CA SER A 134 -18.66 4.18 -4.07
C SER A 134 -19.54 5.11 -4.93
N ARG A 135 -20.39 5.90 -4.29
CA ARG A 135 -21.15 7.02 -4.85
C ARG A 135 -20.34 8.33 -4.93
N MET A 136 -19.09 8.31 -4.46
CA MET A 136 -18.18 9.45 -4.50
C MET A 136 -17.73 9.76 -5.93
N THR A 137 -17.40 11.02 -6.19
CA THR A 137 -16.81 11.43 -7.46
C THR A 137 -15.36 10.95 -7.51
N THR A 138 -15.08 9.99 -8.40
CA THR A 138 -13.74 9.42 -8.62
C THR A 138 -13.26 9.63 -10.06
N PRO A 139 -11.94 9.73 -10.31
CA PRO A 139 -11.41 9.82 -11.67
C PRO A 139 -11.80 8.61 -12.53
N HIS A 140 -12.17 8.86 -13.79
CA HIS A 140 -12.51 7.82 -14.75
C HIS A 140 -11.28 7.01 -15.16
N LYS A 141 -11.42 5.69 -15.36
CA LYS A 141 -10.35 4.89 -15.98
C LYS A 141 -10.26 5.27 -17.45
N LYS A 142 -9.05 5.56 -17.95
CA LYS A 142 -8.82 5.60 -19.40
C LYS A 142 -9.21 4.24 -19.99
N PRO A 143 -9.99 4.20 -21.09
CA PRO A 143 -10.27 2.96 -21.78
C PRO A 143 -8.95 2.34 -22.23
N ARG A 144 -8.84 1.01 -22.17
CA ARG A 144 -7.73 0.31 -22.82
C ARG A 144 -7.92 0.56 -24.32
N THR A 145 -7.05 1.35 -24.92
CA THR A 145 -6.97 1.44 -26.37
C THR A 145 -6.82 0.02 -26.89
N PRO A 146 -7.67 -0.47 -27.81
CA PRO A 146 -7.38 -1.70 -28.51
C PRO A 146 -6.01 -1.49 -29.15
N THR A 147 -5.04 -2.32 -28.78
CA THR A 147 -3.79 -2.43 -29.54
C THR A 147 -4.22 -2.66 -30.97
N SER A 148 -4.02 -1.66 -31.82
CA SER A 148 -4.21 -1.82 -33.26
C SER A 148 -3.42 -3.08 -33.66
N PRO A 149 -3.99 -4.00 -34.44
CA PRO A 149 -3.24 -5.17 -34.87
C PRO A 149 -1.95 -4.67 -35.48
N THR A 150 -0.82 -5.10 -34.91
CA THR A 150 0.49 -4.96 -35.55
C THR A 150 0.28 -5.37 -37.00
N PRO A 151 0.66 -4.56 -38.01
CA PRO A 151 0.59 -5.03 -39.37
C PRO A 151 1.50 -6.26 -39.43
N THR A 152 0.89 -7.44 -39.49
CA THR A 152 1.59 -8.66 -39.83
C THR A 152 2.22 -8.36 -41.19
N CYS A 153 3.54 -8.25 -41.24
CA CYS A 153 4.23 -8.17 -42.51
C CYS A 153 3.76 -9.36 -43.34
N ALA A 154 2.94 -9.08 -44.34
CA ALA A 154 2.48 -10.07 -45.28
C ALA A 154 3.74 -10.68 -45.90
N SER A 155 3.82 -12.00 -45.85
CA SER A 155 4.81 -12.81 -46.54
C SER A 155 4.86 -12.42 -48.01
N SER A 156 5.87 -11.62 -48.38
CA SER A 156 6.35 -11.55 -49.74
C SER A 156 7.53 -12.51 -49.82
N THR A 157 7.24 -13.67 -50.41
CA THR A 157 8.24 -14.52 -51.03
C THR A 157 9.00 -13.69 -52.05
N ASP A 158 10.26 -13.39 -51.81
CA ASP A 158 11.23 -13.17 -52.87
C ASP A 158 12.61 -13.65 -52.42
N ASN A 159 13.07 -14.67 -53.16
CA ASN A 159 14.39 -15.27 -53.09
C ASN A 159 15.47 -14.24 -53.45
N CYS A 160 16.53 -14.16 -52.67
CA CYS A 160 17.86 -13.85 -53.21
C CYS A 160 18.97 -14.57 -52.42
N PRO A 161 20.08 -14.96 -53.09
CA PRO A 161 20.78 -16.19 -52.77
C PRO A 161 21.93 -16.04 -51.78
N ARG A 162 22.05 -17.10 -50.97
CA ARG A 162 23.21 -17.72 -50.34
C ARG A 162 24.59 -17.19 -50.77
N SER A 163 25.31 -16.57 -49.83
CA SER A 163 26.77 -16.65 -49.71
C SER A 163 27.13 -17.26 -48.35
N ALA A 164 27.85 -18.38 -48.39
CA ALA A 164 28.43 -19.12 -47.26
C ALA A 164 29.73 -18.41 -46.82
N GLN A 165 30.00 -18.10 -45.55
CA GLN A 165 30.48 -18.92 -44.40
C GLN A 165 31.77 -18.23 -43.84
N PRO A 166 32.38 -18.60 -42.69
CA PRO A 166 31.87 -19.14 -41.42
C PRO A 166 32.43 -18.43 -40.15
N SER A 167 31.88 -18.81 -38.99
CA SER A 167 32.44 -18.87 -37.61
C SER A 167 33.47 -17.83 -37.12
N ASN A 168 33.19 -17.20 -35.96
CA ASN A 168 34.03 -17.39 -34.77
C ASN A 168 33.45 -16.77 -33.48
N ALA A 169 33.52 -17.60 -32.44
CA ALA A 169 33.82 -17.34 -31.04
C ALA A 169 33.01 -16.31 -30.22
N ALA A 170 32.42 -16.86 -29.15
CA ALA A 170 32.00 -16.17 -27.95
C ALA A 170 33.07 -15.22 -27.40
N SER A 171 32.62 -14.09 -26.84
CA SER A 171 33.40 -13.25 -25.93
C SER A 171 32.64 -13.17 -24.62
N ASP A 172 32.97 -14.12 -23.76
CA ASP A 172 32.75 -14.11 -22.33
C ASP A 172 33.68 -13.04 -21.71
N THR A 173 33.14 -12.08 -20.97
CA THR A 173 33.94 -11.26 -20.04
C THR A 173 33.22 -11.17 -18.68
N SER A 174 33.40 -12.25 -17.94
CA SER A 174 33.66 -12.31 -16.50
C SER A 174 33.94 -11.01 -15.71
N ARG A 175 33.19 -10.82 -14.62
CA ARG A 175 33.66 -10.54 -13.24
C ARG A 175 32.43 -10.50 -12.31
N THR A 176 32.10 -11.58 -11.59
CA THR A 176 32.55 -11.92 -10.21
C THR A 176 32.47 -10.73 -9.24
N GLY A 177 31.86 -10.77 -8.06
CA GLY A 177 31.13 -11.76 -7.26
C GLY A 177 30.40 -10.98 -6.14
N ARG A 178 29.36 -11.50 -5.50
CA ARG A 178 29.47 -12.34 -4.29
C ARG A 178 28.14 -13.07 -4.06
N SER A 179 28.28 -14.39 -3.96
CA SER A 179 27.28 -15.39 -3.59
C SER A 179 26.85 -15.30 -2.13
N TRP A 180 25.58 -15.58 -1.86
CA TRP A 180 25.08 -16.07 -0.57
C TRP A 180 24.74 -17.56 -0.73
N PRO A 181 24.95 -18.42 0.28
CA PRO A 181 24.80 -19.87 0.13
C PRO A 181 23.32 -20.28 0.05
N PRO A 182 22.97 -21.36 -0.67
CA PRO A 182 21.63 -21.93 -0.64
C PRO A 182 21.46 -22.85 0.58
N ALA A 183 20.33 -22.73 1.26
CA ALA A 183 19.84 -23.77 2.16
C ALA A 183 19.29 -24.93 1.30
N THR A 184 19.69 -26.14 1.67
CA THR A 184 19.44 -27.43 1.04
C THR A 184 17.95 -27.74 0.84
N ALA A 185 17.60 -28.21 -0.36
CA ALA A 185 16.33 -28.83 -0.68
C ALA A 185 16.31 -30.30 -0.22
N ALA A 186 15.19 -30.74 0.35
CA ALA A 186 14.82 -32.15 0.39
C ALA A 186 13.53 -32.34 -0.44
N ALA A 187 13.50 -33.44 -1.17
CA ALA A 187 12.69 -33.75 -2.34
C ALA A 187 11.16 -33.65 -2.18
N SER A 188 10.52 -33.21 -3.28
CA SER A 188 9.15 -33.52 -3.67
C SER A 188 9.07 -34.99 -4.17
N PRO A 189 7.90 -35.64 -4.10
CA PRO A 189 7.24 -35.88 -5.39
C PRO A 189 5.70 -35.82 -5.37
N ASN A 190 5.17 -35.56 -6.57
CA ASN A 190 3.83 -35.85 -7.09
C ASN A 190 2.74 -34.76 -6.99
N SER A 191 2.41 -34.22 -8.18
CA SER A 191 1.06 -33.83 -8.63
C SER A 191 0.74 -34.74 -9.84
N PRO A 192 -0.50 -34.87 -10.36
CA PRO A 192 -1.68 -34.03 -10.10
C PRO A 192 -3.00 -34.83 -9.87
N HIS A 193 -3.99 -34.19 -9.24
CA HIS A 193 -5.39 -34.35 -9.67
C HIS A 193 -6.19 -33.09 -9.35
N SER A 194 -6.93 -32.66 -10.36
CA SER A 194 -7.90 -31.56 -10.39
C SER A 194 -9.01 -31.72 -9.36
N SER A 195 -9.40 -30.63 -8.72
CA SER A 195 -10.82 -30.35 -8.44
C SER A 195 -11.05 -28.86 -8.14
N ASN A 196 -12.13 -28.36 -8.70
CA ASN A 196 -12.69 -27.03 -8.50
C ASN A 196 -13.01 -26.75 -7.03
N SER A 197 -12.79 -25.51 -6.58
CA SER A 197 -13.49 -24.91 -5.44
C SER A 197 -13.63 -23.41 -5.73
N SER A 198 -14.80 -22.98 -6.19
CA SER A 198 -15.81 -22.30 -5.36
C SER A 198 -15.22 -21.09 -4.63
N SER A 199 -15.50 -19.92 -5.20
CA SER A 199 -15.25 -18.60 -4.63
C SER A 199 -16.08 -18.40 -3.37
N ASP A 200 -15.55 -18.85 -2.24
CA ASP A 200 -16.05 -18.47 -0.93
C ASP A 200 -15.60 -17.02 -0.63
N SER A 201 -16.59 -16.15 -0.60
CA SER A 201 -16.50 -14.78 -0.16
C SER A 201 -16.29 -14.78 1.35
N ASN A 202 -15.04 -14.91 1.78
CA ASN A 202 -14.68 -14.57 3.16
C ASN A 202 -14.89 -13.07 3.34
N ALA A 203 -16.06 -12.71 3.88
CA ALA A 203 -16.32 -11.39 4.40
C ALA A 203 -15.24 -11.09 5.45
N TYR A 204 -14.48 -10.03 5.22
CA TYR A 204 -13.58 -9.48 6.22
C TYR A 204 -14.45 -8.94 7.36
N GLU A 205 -14.47 -9.63 8.50
CA GLU A 205 -14.97 -9.07 9.75
C GLU A 205 -13.88 -8.17 10.34
N PRO A 206 -14.16 -6.89 10.60
CA PRO A 206 -13.18 -5.99 11.20
C PRO A 206 -12.80 -6.49 12.60
N PRO A 207 -11.52 -6.47 13.00
CA PRO A 207 -11.11 -6.89 14.33
C PRO A 207 -11.82 -6.06 15.40
N GLY A 208 -12.17 -6.72 16.51
CA GLY A 208 -12.85 -6.10 17.65
C GLY A 208 -12.20 -4.78 18.07
N ARG A 209 -13.05 -3.78 18.28
CA ARG A 209 -12.75 -2.40 18.70
C ARG A 209 -11.62 -2.38 19.73
N THR A 210 -10.42 -1.95 19.32
CA THR A 210 -9.38 -1.57 20.29
C THR A 210 -9.70 -0.17 20.78
N ILE A 211 -10.35 -0.10 21.95
CA ILE A 211 -10.54 1.16 22.67
C ILE A 211 -9.17 1.56 23.21
N TYR A 212 -8.61 2.66 22.71
CA TYR A 212 -7.60 3.39 23.46
C TYR A 212 -8.35 4.09 24.60
N ALA A 213 -8.30 3.50 25.80
CA ALA A 213 -8.74 4.12 27.05
C ALA A 213 -7.59 4.93 27.65
#